data_AF-B8X963-F1
#
_entry.id   AF-B8X963-F1
#
_cell.length_a   1.000
_cell.length_b   1.000
_cell.length_c   1.000
_cell.angle_alpha   90.00
_cell.angle_beta   90.00
_cell.angle_gamma   90.00
#
_symmetry.space_group_name_H-M   'P 1'
#
loop_
_entity.id
_entity.type
_entity.pdbx_description
1 polymer ?
#
loop_
_entity_poly.entity_id
_entity_poly.type
_entity_poly.pdbx_seq_one_letter_code
_entity_poly.pdbx_strand_id
1 'polypeptide(L)' 'DAELVGEVLALTGLSGGEATAHCTLRAALTGHFELTRLHGGFITGLADISDNAALKDLAGDKAQVNALVA' A
#
# COMPACT_ATOMS: atom_id res chain seq x y z
N ASP A 1 4.74 -3.07 -12.80
CA ASP A 1 3.57 -3.53 -13.56
C ASP A 1 2.62 -2.35 -13.73
N ALA A 2 2.22 -2.01 -14.96
CA ALA A 2 1.40 -0.84 -15.23
C ALA A 2 -0.08 -1.02 -14.80
N GLU A 3 -0.59 -2.25 -14.82
CA GLU A 3 -1.95 -2.56 -14.36
C GLU A 3 -2.03 -2.41 -12.84
N LEU A 4 -1.04 -2.96 -12.11
CA LEU A 4 -0.94 -2.81 -10.66
C LEU A 4 -0.89 -1.34 -10.22
N VAL A 5 -0.07 -0.52 -10.90
CA VAL A 5 -0.01 0.92 -10.59
C VAL A 5 -1.36 1.60 -10.86
N GLY A 6 -2.06 1.20 -11.92
CA GLY A 6 -3.41 1.68 -12.21
C GLY A 6 -4.42 1.33 -11.12
N GLU A 7 -4.38 0.09 -10.62
CA GLU A 7 -5.23 -0.38 -9.53
C GLU A 7 -4.98 0.38 -8.23
N VAL A 8 -3.71 0.56 -7.83
CA VAL A 8 -3.35 1.33 -6.62
C VAL A 8 -3.89 2.76 -6.69
N LEU A 9 -3.74 3.42 -7.85
CA LEU A 9 -4.25 4.78 -8.05
C LEU A 9 -5.79 4.82 -7.97
N ALA A 10 -6.48 3.83 -8.56
CA ALA A 10 -7.94 3.74 -8.50
C ALA A 10 -8.45 3.51 -7.07
N LEU A 11 -7.84 2.60 -6.31
CA LEU A 11 -8.21 2.30 -4.92
C LEU A 11 -8.00 3.49 -3.97
N THR A 12 -6.98 4.32 -4.25
CA THR A 12 -6.66 5.50 -3.45
C THR A 12 -7.40 6.77 -3.91
N GLY A 13 -8.09 6.72 -5.04
CA GLY A 13 -8.74 7.88 -5.65
C GLY A 13 -7.75 8.92 -6.19
N LEU A 14 -6.48 8.54 -6.39
CA LEU A 14 -5.42 9.43 -6.87
C LEU A 14 -5.30 9.34 -8.40
N SER A 15 -4.88 10.44 -9.02
CA SER A 15 -4.74 10.53 -10.47
C SER A 15 -3.42 9.95 -10.99
N GLY A 16 -2.38 9.97 -10.14
CA GLY A 16 -1.01 9.64 -10.49
C GLY A 16 -0.19 10.83 -11.01
N GLY A 17 -0.81 12.00 -11.20
CA GLY A 17 -0.16 13.24 -11.62
C GLY A 17 0.38 14.08 -10.45
N GLU A 18 0.11 13.68 -9.21
CA GLU A 18 0.53 14.39 -8.01
C GLU A 18 2.06 14.49 -7.96
N ALA A 19 2.57 15.64 -7.52
CA ALA A 19 4.00 15.85 -7.37
C ALA A 19 4.54 15.11 -6.14
N THR A 20 5.67 14.44 -6.31
CA THR A 20 6.41 13.76 -5.23
C THR A 20 7.87 14.21 -5.26
N ALA A 21 8.66 13.81 -4.25
CA ALA A 21 10.10 14.06 -4.23
C ALA A 21 10.87 13.36 -5.38
N HIS A 22 10.26 12.36 -6.04
CA HIS A 22 10.92 11.53 -7.05
C HIS A 22 10.48 11.83 -8.49
N CYS A 23 9.28 12.39 -8.70
CA CYS A 23 8.65 12.80 -9.97
C CYS A 23 7.11 12.86 -9.75
N THR A 24 6.31 12.53 -10.76
CA THR A 24 4.87 12.29 -10.57
C THR A 24 4.65 11.01 -9.78
N LEU A 25 3.54 10.92 -9.04
CA LEU A 25 3.19 9.74 -8.24
C LEU A 25 3.20 8.45 -9.07
N ARG A 26 2.66 8.46 -10.30
CA ARG A 26 2.68 7.29 -11.18
C ARG A 26 4.09 6.81 -11.51
N ALA A 27 4.99 7.74 -11.83
CA ALA A 27 6.37 7.38 -12.16
C ALA A 27 7.13 6.91 -10.90
N ALA A 28 6.84 7.52 -9.74
CA ALA A 28 7.38 7.07 -8.45
C ALA A 28 6.92 5.63 -8.11
N LEU A 29 5.62 5.34 -8.20
CA LEU A 29 5.06 4.00 -7.99
C LEU A 29 5.60 2.96 -8.99
N THR A 30 5.95 3.39 -10.20
CA THR A 30 6.46 2.48 -11.24
C THR A 30 7.92 2.10 -11.02
N GLY A 31 8.75 3.03 -10.54
CA GLY A 31 10.21 2.87 -10.55
C GLY A 31 10.92 2.99 -9.21
N HIS A 32 10.25 3.47 -8.16
CA HIS A 32 10.91 3.84 -6.91
C HIS A 32 10.38 3.10 -5.66
N PHE A 33 9.23 2.44 -5.75
CA PHE A 33 8.62 1.72 -4.62
C PHE A 33 8.37 0.25 -4.96
N GLU A 34 8.50 -0.60 -3.95
CA GLU A 34 8.12 -2.02 -4.04
C GLU A 34 6.61 -2.15 -3.81
N LEU A 35 5.90 -2.70 -4.80
CA LEU A 35 4.44 -2.85 -4.79
C LEU A 35 3.98 -4.32 -4.81
N THR A 36 4.89 -5.27 -5.05
CA THR A 36 4.57 -6.68 -5.24
C THR A 36 4.86 -7.54 -4.03
N ARG A 37 5.55 -7.00 -3.03
CA ARG A 37 5.83 -7.67 -1.76
C ARG A 37 4.99 -7.07 -0.64
N LEU A 38 4.21 -7.90 0.03
CA LEU A 38 3.50 -7.52 1.25
C LEU A 38 4.43 -7.70 2.47
N HIS A 39 4.43 -6.73 3.37
CA HIS A 39 5.21 -6.76 4.61
C HIS A 39 4.29 -6.46 5.80
N GLY A 40 4.54 -7.06 6.96
CA GLY A 40 3.74 -6.78 8.16
C GLY A 40 3.76 -5.30 8.56
N GLY A 41 4.87 -4.60 8.28
CA GLY A 41 4.99 -3.14 8.45
C GLY A 41 4.03 -2.33 7.58
N PHE A 42 3.68 -2.82 6.39
CA PHE A 42 2.69 -2.16 5.54
C PHE A 42 1.27 -2.29 6.12
N ILE A 43 0.90 -3.49 6.58
CA ILE A 43 -0.43 -3.75 7.18
C ILE A 43 -0.63 -2.90 8.44
N THR A 44 0.36 -2.93 9.33
CA THR A 44 0.33 -2.14 10.58
C THR A 44 0.35 -0.64 10.32
N GLY A 45 1.22 -0.15 9.44
CA GLY A 45 1.26 1.26 9.08
C GLY A 45 -0.01 1.77 8.40
N LEU A 46 -0.65 0.95 7.54
CA LEU A 46 -1.93 1.30 6.92
C LEU A 46 -3.06 1.33 7.95
N ALA A 47 -3.05 0.42 8.93
CA ALA A 47 -4.03 0.41 10.02
C ALA A 47 -3.93 1.67 10.89
N ASP A 48 -2.70 2.16 11.14
CA ASP A 48 -2.45 3.36 11.96
C ASP A 48 -2.99 4.64 11.31
N ILE A 49 -3.05 4.71 9.98
CA ILE A 49 -3.56 5.87 9.23
C ILE A 49 -5.00 5.69 8.74
N SER A 50 -5.65 4.57 9.05
CA SER A 50 -6.99 4.22 8.60
C SER A 50 -7.97 4.13 9.77
N ASP A 51 -9.26 4.37 9.51
CA ASP A 51 -10.34 4.08 10.46
C ASP A 51 -11.04 2.74 10.19
N ASN A 52 -10.43 1.86 9.40
CA ASN A 52 -10.97 0.55 9.10
C ASN A 52 -10.77 -0.43 10.27
N ALA A 53 -11.86 -0.79 10.96
CA ALA A 53 -11.84 -1.70 12.10
C ALA A 53 -11.27 -3.09 11.77
N ALA A 54 -11.67 -3.68 10.64
CA ALA A 54 -11.17 -5.00 10.23
C ALA A 54 -9.67 -4.99 9.96
N LEU A 55 -9.14 -3.90 9.41
CA LEU A 55 -7.70 -3.73 9.20
C LEU A 55 -6.95 -3.57 10.53
N LYS A 56 -7.53 -2.85 11.51
CA LYS A 56 -6.97 -2.73 12.86
C LYS A 56 -6.94 -4.08 13.59
N ASP A 57 -8.02 -4.85 13.48
CA ASP A 57 -8.08 -6.20 14.04
C ASP A 57 -7.03 -7.11 13.40
N LEU A 58 -6.90 -7.08 12.07
CA LEU A 58 -5.87 -7.82 11.35
C LEU A 58 -4.46 -7.42 11.79
N ALA A 59 -4.18 -6.11 11.90
CA ALA A 59 -2.88 -5.60 12.33
C ALA A 59 -2.52 -5.99 13.78
N GLY A 60 -3.53 -6.21 14.64
CA GLY A 60 -3.37 -6.69 16.00
C GLY A 60 -3.07 -8.20 16.11
N ASP A 61 -3.31 -8.99 15.06
CA ASP A 61 -3.09 -10.43 15.05
C ASP A 61 -1.81 -10.81 14.30
N LYS A 62 -0.73 -11.03 15.07
CA LYS A 62 0.57 -11.44 14.53
C LYS A 62 0.52 -12.73 13.72
N ALA A 63 -0.33 -13.71 14.10
CA ALA A 63 -0.41 -14.97 13.39
C ALA A 63 -1.05 -14.78 12.02
N GLN A 64 -2.13 -14.00 11.95
CA GLN A 64 -2.79 -13.67 10.68
C GLN A 64 -1.90 -12.81 9.78
N VAL A 65 -1.22 -11.80 10.33
CA VAL A 65 -0.24 -10.99 9.58
C VAL A 65 0.85 -11.88 9.00
N ASN A 66 1.43 -12.79 9.78
CA ASN A 66 2.47 -13.69 9.31
C ASN A 66 1.97 -14.63 8.19
N ALA A 67 0.72 -15.09 8.27
CA ALA A 67 0.13 -15.94 7.23
C ALA A 67 -0.05 -15.21 5.88
N LEU A 68 -0.20 -13.88 5.90
CA LEU A 68 -0.36 -13.06 4.70
C LEU A 68 0.96 -12.66 4.04
N VAL A 69 2.06 -12.65 4.79
CA VAL A 69 3.37 -12.15 4.32
C VAL A 69 4.42 -13.25 4.13
N ALA A 70 4.06 -14.51 4.43
CA ALA A 70 4.92 -15.69 4.31
C ALA A 70 5.05 -16.20 2.87
#